data_AF-A0A357J493-F1
#
_entry.id   AF-A0A357J493-F1
#
_cell.length_a   1.000
_cell.length_b   1.000
_cell.length_c   1.000
_cell.angle_alpha   90.00
_cell.angle_beta   90.00
_cell.angle_gamma   90.00
#
_symmetry.space_group_name_H-M   'P 1'
#
loop_
_entity.id
_entity.type
_entity.pdbx_description
1 polymer ?
#
loop_
_entity_poly.entity_id
_entity_poly.type
_entity_poly.pdbx_seq_one_letter_code
_entity_poly.pdbx_strand_id
1 'polypeptide(L)'
;MNRMRRAVAGLTGALLIFSCASLPLIDDAQMNEMGAEAFDDIKKKEQIETSAYLNNYVKCVAKNILDVTQDPTGVKQWEVVVFRNNAVNAFALPGGKIGVYTGLLNVAKNQHQLAAVIGHEVGHVIKQHGK
;
A
#
# COMPACT_ATOMS: atom_id res chain seq x y z
N MET A 1 61.00 -1.75 -39.52
CA MET A 1 60.80 -3.06 -40.21
C MET A 1 60.99 -4.18 -39.20
N ASN A 2 60.17 -5.23 -39.37
CA ASN A 2 60.26 -6.59 -38.81
C ASN A 2 59.53 -6.99 -37.49
N ARG A 3 58.30 -7.48 -37.73
CA ARG A 3 57.48 -8.54 -37.13
C ARG A 3 58.01 -9.34 -35.92
N MET A 4 57.13 -9.49 -34.93
CA MET A 4 56.84 -10.73 -34.17
C MET A 4 55.34 -10.73 -33.83
N ARG A 5 54.51 -11.53 -34.52
CA ARG A 5 54.12 -12.92 -34.23
C ARG A 5 53.12 -13.07 -33.06
N ARG A 6 51.85 -13.26 -33.48
CA ARG A 6 50.70 -13.97 -32.87
C ARG A 6 50.95 -14.68 -31.53
N ALA A 7 50.03 -14.50 -30.58
CA ALA A 7 49.40 -15.59 -29.85
C ALA A 7 48.07 -15.14 -29.25
N VAL A 8 46.99 -15.79 -29.68
CA VAL A 8 45.67 -15.76 -29.06
C VAL A 8 45.74 -16.67 -27.83
N ALA A 9 45.48 -16.12 -26.65
CA ALA A 9 45.18 -16.86 -25.43
C ALA A 9 44.04 -16.06 -24.77
N GLY A 10 42.77 -16.48 -24.86
CA GLY A 10 42.31 -17.78 -24.40
C GLY A 10 42.23 -17.77 -22.89
N LEU A 11 41.46 -16.87 -22.28
CA LEU A 11 41.11 -16.94 -20.85
C LEU A 11 39.60 -16.81 -20.70
N THR A 12 38.97 -17.99 -20.70
CA THR A 12 37.84 -18.37 -19.85
C THR A 12 36.87 -17.23 -19.51
N GLY A 13 35.79 -17.15 -20.28
CA GLY A 13 34.56 -16.50 -19.84
C GLY A 13 34.10 -17.18 -18.56
N ALA A 14 34.42 -16.57 -17.42
CA ALA A 14 33.66 -16.76 -16.21
C ALA A 14 32.30 -16.11 -16.46
N LEU A 15 31.41 -16.89 -17.08
CA LEU A 15 29.99 -16.60 -17.06
C LEU A 15 29.60 -16.69 -15.58
N LEU A 16 29.67 -15.56 -14.88
CA LEU A 16 29.05 -15.39 -13.59
C LEU A 16 27.56 -15.52 -13.86
N ILE A 17 27.08 -16.76 -13.80
CA ILE A 17 25.68 -17.07 -13.63
C ILE A 17 25.38 -16.49 -12.24
N PHE A 18 25.03 -15.21 -12.20
CA PHE A 18 24.58 -14.59 -10.98
C PHE A 18 23.38 -15.41 -10.53
N SER A 19 23.62 -16.05 -9.40
CA SER A 19 22.70 -16.79 -8.56
C SER A 19 21.28 -16.25 -8.68
N CYS A 20 20.30 -17.15 -8.61
CA CYS A 20 18.92 -16.85 -8.28
C CYS A 20 18.91 -15.85 -7.12
N ALA A 21 18.86 -14.55 -7.41
CA ALA A 21 18.81 -13.53 -6.40
C ALA A 21 17.39 -13.61 -5.86
N SER A 22 17.25 -14.09 -4.62
CA SER A 22 16.04 -13.89 -3.85
C SER A 22 15.66 -12.41 -4.00
N LEU A 23 14.44 -12.13 -4.48
CA LEU A 23 13.91 -10.77 -4.45
C LEU A 23 14.14 -10.22 -3.05
N PRO A 24 14.87 -9.11 -2.87
CA PRO A 24 15.01 -8.51 -1.55
C PRO A 24 13.60 -8.16 -1.10
N LEU A 25 13.11 -8.89 -0.09
CA LEU A 25 11.81 -8.63 0.50
C LEU A 25 11.87 -7.20 1.04
N ILE A 26 10.96 -6.36 0.55
CA ILE A 26 10.83 -4.99 1.03
C ILE A 26 10.45 -5.07 2.51
N ASP A 27 11.24 -4.42 3.36
CA ASP A 27 10.96 -4.41 4.80
C ASP A 27 9.71 -3.57 5.12
N ASP A 28 9.18 -3.74 6.34
CA ASP A 28 7.95 -3.03 6.76
C ASP A 28 8.12 -1.51 6.74
N ALA A 29 9.31 -1.00 7.08
CA ALA A 29 9.54 0.45 7.15
C ALA A 29 9.51 1.06 5.75
N GLN A 30 10.20 0.43 4.79
CA GLN A 30 10.19 0.86 3.40
C GLN A 30 8.81 0.74 2.77
N MET A 31 8.07 -0.34 3.03
CA MET A 31 6.68 -0.47 2.54
C MET A 31 5.78 0.63 3.12
N ASN A 32 5.90 0.92 4.42
CA ASN A 32 5.11 1.97 5.08
C ASN A 32 5.40 3.34 4.49
N GLU A 33 6.66 3.64 4.15
CA GLU A 33 7.04 4.90 3.50
C GLU A 33 6.42 5.01 2.11
N MET A 34 6.54 3.96 1.29
CA MET A 34 5.93 3.92 -0.05
C MET A 34 4.41 4.08 0.01
N GLY A 35 3.76 3.48 1.02
CA GLY A 35 2.33 3.64 1.24
C GLY A 35 1.94 5.07 1.64
N ALA A 36 2.76 5.75 2.44
CA ALA A 36 2.57 7.16 2.79
C ALA A 36 2.72 8.08 1.57
N GLU A 37 3.78 7.89 0.77
CA GLU A 37 4.01 8.65 -0.47
C GLU A 37 2.85 8.47 -1.47
N ALA A 38 2.43 7.22 -1.69
CA ALA A 38 1.31 6.92 -2.58
C ALA A 38 0.01 7.57 -2.09
N PHE A 39 -0.24 7.59 -0.78
CA PHE A 39 -1.42 8.22 -0.22
C PHE A 39 -1.40 9.74 -0.36
N ASP A 40 -0.25 10.37 -0.19
CA ASP A 40 -0.07 11.81 -0.42
C ASP A 40 -0.32 12.17 -1.89
N ASP A 41 0.11 11.33 -2.83
CA ASP A 41 -0.16 11.51 -4.25
C ASP A 41 -1.65 11.34 -4.59
N ILE A 42 -2.35 10.40 -3.95
CA ILE A 42 -3.80 10.25 -4.08
C ILE A 42 -4.51 11.51 -3.55
N LYS A 43 -4.11 12.02 -2.37
CA LYS A 43 -4.69 13.26 -1.80
C LYS A 43 -4.51 14.48 -2.69
N LYS A 44 -3.46 14.53 -3.53
CA LYS A 44 -3.25 15.62 -4.51
C LYS A 44 -4.15 15.49 -5.75
N LYS A 45 -4.52 14.27 -6.13
CA LYS A 45 -5.25 13.95 -7.37
C LYS A 45 -6.76 13.83 -7.17
N GLU A 46 -7.18 13.31 -6.02
CA GLU A 46 -8.57 13.11 -5.67
C GLU A 46 -9.12 14.28 -4.84
N GLN A 47 -10.40 14.58 -5.00
CA GLN A 47 -11.06 15.58 -4.17
C GLN A 47 -11.38 15.01 -2.79
N ILE A 48 -10.88 15.62 -1.72
CA ILE A 48 -11.21 15.21 -0.34
C ILE A 48 -12.63 15.65 0.03
N GLU A 49 -13.39 14.79 0.69
CA GLU A 49 -14.72 15.11 1.21
C GLU A 49 -14.63 16.03 2.42
N THR A 50 -15.43 17.09 2.42
CA THR A 50 -15.43 18.16 3.44
C THR A 50 -16.59 18.04 4.43
N SER A 51 -17.59 17.19 4.16
CA SER A 51 -18.72 16.95 5.06
C SER A 51 -18.24 16.37 6.39
N ALA A 52 -18.39 17.13 7.47
CA ALA A 52 -18.04 16.68 8.81
C ALA A 52 -18.84 15.42 9.21
N TYR A 53 -20.11 15.34 8.80
CA TYR A 53 -20.96 14.18 9.08
C TYR A 53 -20.40 12.89 8.45
N LEU A 54 -20.11 12.91 7.15
CA LEU A 54 -19.59 11.73 6.45
C LEU A 54 -18.21 11.33 6.97
N ASN A 55 -17.33 12.32 7.18
CA ASN A 55 -16.01 12.08 7.72
C ASN A 55 -16.06 11.46 9.13
N ASN A 56 -16.89 12.00 10.03
CA ASN A 56 -17.03 11.46 11.38
C ASN A 56 -17.65 10.06 11.38
N TYR A 57 -18.62 9.81 10.49
CA TYR A 57 -19.23 8.50 10.34
C TYR A 57 -18.20 7.44 9.92
N VAL A 58 -17.45 7.69 8.85
CA VAL A 58 -16.42 6.75 8.35
C VAL A 58 -15.31 6.56 9.39
N LYS A 59 -14.83 7.64 10.00
CA LYS A 59 -13.81 7.57 11.06
C LYS A 59 -14.29 6.79 12.27
N CYS A 60 -15.55 6.94 12.68
CA CYS A 60 -16.13 6.18 13.78
C CYS A 60 -16.13 4.67 13.47
N VAL A 61 -16.57 4.28 12.28
CA VAL A 61 -16.57 2.87 11.86
C VAL A 61 -15.15 2.30 11.80
N ALA A 62 -14.23 3.01 11.13
CA ALA A 62 -12.83 2.60 11.04
C ALA A 62 -12.18 2.47 12.43
N LYS A 63 -12.43 3.42 13.34
CA LYS A 63 -11.91 3.37 14.72
C LYS A 63 -12.33 2.09 15.44
N ASN A 64 -13.61 1.71 15.38
CA ASN A 64 -14.09 0.51 16.06
C ASN A 64 -13.44 -0.77 15.54
N ILE A 65 -13.06 -0.81 14.26
CA ILE A 65 -12.30 -1.93 13.67
C ILE A 65 -10.87 -1.91 14.19
N LEU A 66 -10.21 -0.74 14.15
CA LEU A 66 -8.82 -0.58 14.55
C LEU A 66 -8.61 -0.84 16.05
N ASP A 67 -9.57 -0.48 16.91
CA ASP A 67 -9.51 -0.70 18.36
C ASP A 67 -9.43 -2.19 18.75
N VAL A 68 -9.95 -3.09 17.90
CA VAL A 68 -9.94 -4.55 18.13
C VAL A 68 -8.89 -5.27 17.29
N THR A 69 -8.05 -4.52 16.58
CA THR A 69 -7.08 -5.04 15.62
C THR A 69 -5.67 -4.92 16.17
N GLN A 70 -4.84 -5.94 15.94
CA GLN A 70 -3.40 -5.91 16.24
C GLN A 70 -2.63 -5.74 14.94
N ASP A 71 -1.88 -4.65 14.84
CA ASP A 71 -1.09 -4.32 13.66
C ASP A 71 0.40 -4.67 13.89
N PRO A 72 0.94 -5.72 13.25
CA PRO A 72 2.33 -6.13 13.40
C PRO A 72 3.29 -5.33 12.51
N THR A 73 2.81 -4.39 11.69
CA THR A 73 3.62 -3.68 10.67
C THR A 73 4.41 -2.48 11.23
N GLY A 74 4.32 -2.22 12.54
CA GLY A 74 4.99 -1.09 13.19
C GLY A 74 4.27 0.27 13.02
N VAL A 75 3.11 0.29 12.37
CA VAL A 75 2.25 1.47 12.26
C VAL A 75 1.70 1.86 13.64
N LYS A 76 1.87 3.14 14.00
CA LYS A 76 1.38 3.67 15.29
C LYS A 76 -0.02 4.27 15.22
N GLN A 77 -0.37 4.83 14.06
CA GLN A 77 -1.62 5.55 13.86
C GLN A 77 -2.08 5.37 12.43
N TRP A 78 -3.37 5.06 12.29
CA TRP A 78 -4.03 4.96 11.00
C TRP A 78 -4.66 6.30 10.60
N GLU A 79 -4.42 6.72 9.37
CA GLU A 79 -5.02 7.91 8.75
C GLU A 79 -6.21 7.48 7.90
N VAL A 80 -7.38 8.08 8.13
CA VAL A 80 -8.62 7.79 7.40
C VAL A 80 -9.05 9.04 6.64
N VAL A 81 -9.12 8.94 5.31
CA VAL A 81 -9.57 10.02 4.42
C VAL A 81 -10.73 9.55 3.56
N VAL A 82 -11.75 10.40 3.47
CA VAL A 82 -12.89 10.18 2.56
C VAL A 82 -12.67 11.04 1.32
N PHE A 83 -12.82 10.45 0.14
CA PHE A 83 -12.68 11.11 -1.15
C PHE A 83 -14.03 11.22 -1.86
N ARG A 84 -14.30 12.37 -2.49
CA ARG A 84 -15.47 12.63 -3.33
C ARG A 84 -15.28 11.98 -4.68
N ASN A 85 -15.56 10.69 -4.73
CA ASN A 85 -15.48 9.88 -5.93
C ASN A 85 -16.70 8.96 -6.00
N ASN A 86 -17.30 8.84 -7.19
CA ASN A 86 -18.53 8.07 -7.41
C ASN A 86 -18.27 6.56 -7.57
N ALA A 87 -17.02 6.13 -7.72
CA ALA A 87 -16.69 4.72 -7.73
C ALA A 87 -17.02 4.06 -6.38
N VAL A 88 -17.54 2.84 -6.43
CA VAL A 88 -17.84 2.02 -5.25
C VAL A 88 -16.53 1.38 -4.81
N ASN A 89 -15.76 2.09 -3.97
CA ASN A 89 -14.44 1.62 -3.55
C ASN A 89 -14.06 2.09 -2.14
N ALA A 90 -13.20 1.29 -1.50
CA ALA A 90 -12.35 1.66 -0.39
C ALA A 90 -11.01 0.93 -0.57
N PHE A 91 -9.96 1.43 0.05
CA PHE A 91 -8.65 0.80 -0.01
C PHE A 91 -7.89 1.06 1.28
N ALA A 92 -6.91 0.21 1.55
CA ALA A 92 -5.90 0.47 2.55
C ALA A 92 -4.50 0.27 1.98
N LEU A 93 -3.57 1.12 2.40
CA LEU A 93 -2.16 1.04 2.04
C LEU A 93 -1.29 0.79 3.28
N PRO A 94 -0.09 0.21 3.11
CA PRO A 94 0.95 0.21 4.14
C PRO A 94 1.16 1.61 4.74
N GLY A 95 1.67 1.68 5.96
CA GLY A 95 1.77 2.94 6.69
C GLY A 95 0.45 3.40 7.32
N GLY A 96 -0.55 2.51 7.37
CA GLY A 96 -1.82 2.74 8.05
C GLY A 96 -2.72 3.73 7.34
N LYS A 97 -2.83 3.67 6.02
CA LYS A 97 -3.63 4.63 5.25
C LYS A 97 -4.93 3.99 4.79
N ILE A 98 -6.07 4.58 5.11
CA ILE A 98 -7.39 4.14 4.63
C ILE A 98 -8.00 5.24 3.78
N GLY A 99 -8.38 4.88 2.56
CA GLY A 99 -9.18 5.71 1.67
C GLY A 99 -10.57 5.12 1.49
N VAL A 100 -11.61 5.97 1.58
CA VAL A 100 -13.00 5.57 1.31
C VAL A 100 -13.61 6.51 0.30
N TYR A 101 -14.22 5.98 -0.76
CA TYR A 101 -14.91 6.79 -1.76
C TYR A 101 -16.38 6.97 -1.40
N THR A 102 -16.92 8.18 -1.64
CA THR A 102 -18.34 8.47 -1.39
C THR A 102 -19.29 7.54 -2.14
N GLY A 103 -18.88 7.00 -3.29
CA GLY A 103 -19.64 6.00 -4.04
C GLY A 103 -19.92 4.72 -3.25
N LEU A 104 -18.98 4.29 -2.39
CA LEU A 104 -19.19 3.15 -1.49
C LEU A 104 -20.31 3.43 -0.48
N LEU A 105 -20.39 4.66 0.04
CA LEU A 105 -21.39 5.07 1.03
C LEU A 105 -22.81 5.08 0.45
N ASN A 106 -22.95 5.17 -0.86
CA ASN A 106 -24.27 5.08 -1.52
C ASN A 106 -24.82 3.65 -1.54
N VAL A 107 -23.96 2.63 -1.49
CA VAL A 107 -24.36 1.22 -1.55
C VAL A 107 -24.30 0.53 -0.18
N ALA A 108 -23.38 0.92 0.70
CA ALA A 108 -23.32 0.45 2.08
C ALA A 108 -24.45 1.12 2.88
N LYS A 109 -25.56 0.40 3.07
CA LYS A 109 -26.80 0.94 3.67
C LYS A 109 -26.75 1.10 5.17
N ASN A 110 -25.71 0.58 5.83
CA ASN A 110 -25.50 0.72 7.26
C ASN A 110 -24.01 0.56 7.62
N GLN A 111 -23.70 0.82 8.90
CA GLN A 111 -22.34 0.79 9.42
C GLN A 111 -21.70 -0.60 9.37
N HIS A 112 -22.50 -1.67 9.43
CA HIS A 112 -21.99 -3.04 9.42
C HIS A 112 -21.47 -3.42 8.03
N GLN A 113 -22.16 -2.98 6.97
CA GLN A 113 -21.72 -3.19 5.59
C GLN A 113 -20.46 -2.38 5.28
N LEU A 114 -20.40 -1.13 5.72
CA LEU A 114 -19.18 -0.32 5.63
C LEU A 114 -18.03 -0.96 6.41
N ALA A 115 -18.31 -1.46 7.63
CA ALA A 115 -17.31 -2.09 8.47
C ALA A 115 -16.75 -3.37 7.85
N ALA A 116 -17.58 -4.16 7.17
CA ALA A 116 -17.12 -5.36 6.48
C ALA A 116 -16.09 -5.03 5.38
N VAL A 117 -16.34 -3.97 4.60
CA VAL A 117 -15.40 -3.52 3.55
C VAL A 117 -14.14 -2.93 4.17
N ILE A 118 -14.25 -2.01 5.13
CA ILE A 118 -13.06 -1.43 5.78
C ILE A 118 -12.24 -2.51 6.50
N GLY A 119 -12.89 -3.47 7.16
CA GLY A 119 -12.22 -4.58 7.82
C GLY A 119 -11.50 -5.51 6.85
N HIS A 120 -12.07 -5.74 5.66
CA HIS A 120 -11.41 -6.46 4.57
C HIS A 120 -10.12 -5.74 4.13
N GLU A 121 -10.19 -4.43 3.88
CA GLU A 121 -9.03 -3.62 3.48
C GLU A 121 -7.94 -3.56 4.55
N VAL A 122 -8.31 -3.34 5.82
CA VAL A 122 -7.36 -3.37 6.95
C VAL A 122 -6.70 -4.74 7.07
N GLY A 123 -7.45 -5.81 6.83
CA GLY A 123 -6.94 -7.19 6.80
C GLY A 123 -5.85 -7.39 5.74
N HIS A 124 -6.00 -6.81 4.54
CA HIS A 124 -4.98 -6.88 3.49
C HIS A 124 -3.64 -6.28 3.92
N VAL A 125 -3.66 -5.14 4.60
CA VAL A 125 -2.44 -4.47 5.08
C VAL A 125 -1.79 -5.28 6.20
N ILE A 126 -2.57 -5.71 7.19
CA ILE A 126 -2.03 -6.44 8.36
C ILE A 126 -1.48 -7.81 7.99
N LYS A 127 -2.09 -8.46 6.99
CA LYS A 127 -1.59 -9.70 6.42
C LYS A 127 -0.55 -9.48 5.32
N GLN A 128 -0.15 -8.23 5.08
CA GLN A 128 0.92 -7.84 4.18
C GLN A 128 0.74 -8.38 2.75
N HIS A 129 -0.50 -8.43 2.24
CA HIS A 129 -0.80 -8.96 0.89
C HIS A 129 -0.21 -8.13 -0.26
N GLY A 130 0.33 -6.95 0.02
CA GLY A 130 1.00 -6.08 -0.97
C GLY A 130 2.53 -6.23 -1.03
N LYS A 131 3.11 -7.18 -0.28
CA LYS A 131 4.54 -7.50 -0.30
C LYS A 131 4.87 -8.58 -1.33
#